data_AF-A0AA39MD07-F1
#
_entry.id   AF-A0AA39MD07-F1
#
_cell.length_a   1.000
_cell.length_b   1.000
_cell.length_c   1.000
_cell.angle_alpha   90.00
_cell.angle_beta   90.00
_cell.angle_gamma   90.00
#
_symmetry.space_group_name_H-M   'P 1'
#
loop_
_entity.id
_entity.type
_entity.pdbx_description
1 polymer ?
#
loop_
_entity_poly.entity_id
_entity_poly.type
_entity_poly.pdbx_seq_one_letter_code
_entity_poly.pdbx_strand_id
1 'polypeptide(L)'
;MKAILSTPSPEIIDGLLHNLPPSDAIRSTVLAKIQECQHFIAMVNRFGHRLVVKDHLFLSMEKAKAEKLLVHLKSILHPVCCVPDDILLELFTLVIDFTGASAVSTDMWRALILVTPSLWSDVHLNFNNNIYLRYHLSHAECILIGCLKRSESHLLNVFVHGPHAHPDTNRVLSHLLTSVARWRSLTVDAGPEVYKMFEKCSRESLTELRILSMADSVYMDVDPKEEDRYTGVILKAFCFTPKLCQLFLSPLLLSSLSLSAETMYNNIQEFSVNLFD
;
A
#
# COMPACT_ATOMS: atom_id res chain seq x y z
N MET A 1 -34.44 37.85 -8.85
CA MET A 1 -33.07 38.04 -9.38
C MET A 1 -32.54 36.65 -9.74
N LYS A 2 -32.43 36.29 -11.02
CA LYS A 2 -31.88 35.00 -11.46
C LYS A 2 -30.34 35.09 -11.42
N ALA A 3 -29.76 34.93 -10.24
CA ALA A 3 -28.33 34.71 -10.13
C ALA A 3 -28.09 33.22 -10.38
N ILE A 4 -27.76 32.87 -11.62
CA ILE A 4 -27.34 31.51 -11.98
C ILE A 4 -25.81 31.53 -11.96
N LEU A 5 -25.21 30.61 -11.23
CA LEU A 5 -23.76 30.47 -11.17
C LEU A 5 -23.25 30.17 -12.58
N SER A 6 -22.30 30.95 -13.08
CA SER A 6 -21.77 30.69 -14.42
C SER A 6 -21.00 29.37 -14.43
N THR A 7 -21.10 28.58 -15.51
CA THR A 7 -20.38 27.31 -15.63
C THR A 7 -18.87 27.51 -15.56
N PRO A 8 -18.11 26.61 -14.91
CA PRO A 8 -16.65 26.70 -14.90
C PRO A 8 -16.10 26.59 -16.33
N SER A 9 -15.02 27.33 -16.60
CA SER A 9 -14.37 27.28 -17.91
C SER A 9 -13.73 25.91 -18.15
N PRO A 10 -13.56 25.48 -19.42
CA PRO A 10 -12.91 24.21 -19.74
C PRO A 10 -11.51 24.07 -19.13
N GLU A 11 -10.78 25.17 -19.01
CA GLU A 11 -9.44 25.24 -18.41
C GLU A 11 -9.44 24.94 -16.90
N ILE A 12 -10.51 25.31 -16.18
CA ILE A 12 -10.69 24.94 -14.77
C ILE A 12 -11.01 23.44 -14.65
N ILE A 13 -11.78 22.91 -15.59
CA ILE A 13 -12.11 21.48 -15.64
C ILE A 13 -10.85 20.66 -15.95
N ASP A 14 -9.99 21.16 -16.84
CA ASP A 14 -8.70 20.54 -17.19
C ASP A 14 -7.70 20.61 -16.02
N GLY A 15 -7.65 21.74 -15.31
CA GLY A 15 -6.86 21.90 -14.08
C GLY A 15 -7.31 21.02 -12.91
N LEU A 16 -8.50 20.42 -12.97
CA LEU A 16 -8.95 19.39 -12.02
C LEU A 16 -8.46 17.98 -12.39
N LEU A 17 -7.96 17.80 -13.62
CA LEU A 17 -7.51 16.51 -14.16
C LEU A 17 -5.98 16.34 -14.10
N HIS A 18 -5.23 17.41 -13.88
CA HIS A 18 -3.76 17.40 -13.94
C HIS A 18 -3.11 17.97 -12.68
N ASN A 19 -2.04 17.31 -12.22
CA ASN A 19 -1.26 17.64 -11.03
C ASN A 19 -0.28 18.82 -11.22
N LEU A 20 -0.39 19.55 -12.32
CA LEU A 20 0.53 20.66 -12.58
C LEU A 20 0.13 21.87 -11.76
N PRO A 21 1.11 22.60 -11.18
CA PRO A 21 0.81 23.86 -10.51
C PRO A 21 0.08 24.77 -11.50
N PRO A 22 -1.09 25.33 -11.13
CA PRO A 22 -1.85 26.15 -12.04
C PRO A 22 -1.00 27.36 -12.43
N SER A 23 -0.96 27.64 -13.74
CA SER A 23 -0.34 28.87 -14.25
C SER A 23 -0.95 30.10 -13.57
N ASP A 24 -0.24 31.23 -13.55
CA ASP A 24 -0.75 32.44 -12.91
C ASP A 24 -2.10 32.91 -13.50
N ALA A 25 -2.31 32.65 -14.79
CA ALA A 25 -3.58 32.88 -15.47
C ALA A 25 -4.70 31.97 -14.94
N ILE A 26 -4.47 30.66 -14.86
CA ILE A 26 -5.43 29.70 -14.32
C ILE A 26 -5.72 30.01 -12.84
N ARG A 27 -4.69 30.31 -12.06
CA ARG A 27 -4.80 30.67 -10.64
C ARG A 27 -5.70 31.88 -10.43
N SER A 28 -5.52 32.93 -11.25
CA SER A 28 -6.34 34.14 -11.20
C SER A 28 -7.81 33.84 -11.53
N THR A 29 -8.05 33.02 -12.56
CA THR A 29 -9.40 32.59 -12.95
C THR A 29 -10.08 31.75 -11.86
N VAL A 30 -9.35 30.80 -11.26
CA VAL A 30 -9.85 29.96 -10.15
C VAL A 30 -10.19 30.82 -8.93
N LEU A 31 -9.32 31.78 -8.56
CA LEU A 31 -9.57 32.70 -7.45
C LEU A 31 -10.82 33.57 -7.67
N ALA A 32 -10.98 34.14 -8.88
CA ALA A 32 -12.17 34.90 -9.24
C ALA A 32 -13.44 34.03 -9.12
N LYS A 33 -13.35 32.76 -9.54
CA LYS A 33 -14.47 31.81 -9.46
C LYS A 33 -14.80 31.41 -8.02
N ILE A 34 -13.80 31.26 -7.17
CA ILE A 34 -13.97 31.03 -5.73
C ILE A 34 -14.73 32.20 -5.11
N GLN A 35 -14.36 33.43 -5.43
CA GLN A 35 -15.04 34.63 -4.95
C GLN A 35 -16.50 34.68 -5.42
N GLU A 36 -16.78 34.36 -6.69
CA GLU A 36 -18.14 34.26 -7.22
C GLU A 36 -18.99 33.23 -6.46
N CYS A 37 -18.45 32.03 -6.21
CA CYS A 37 -19.13 30.97 -5.46
C CYS A 37 -19.40 31.40 -4.01
N GLN A 38 -18.42 32.00 -3.33
CA GLN A 38 -18.57 32.49 -1.97
C GLN A 38 -19.62 33.60 -1.88
N HIS A 39 -19.61 34.53 -2.83
CA HIS A 39 -20.58 35.62 -2.89
C HIS A 39 -22.00 35.08 -3.12
N PHE A 40 -22.17 34.12 -4.03
CA PHE A 40 -23.44 33.46 -4.29
C PHE A 40 -23.97 32.73 -3.05
N ILE A 41 -23.14 31.91 -2.39
CA ILE A 41 -23.52 31.19 -1.16
C ILE A 41 -23.93 32.17 -0.05
N ALA A 42 -23.16 33.24 0.15
CA ALA A 42 -23.47 34.27 1.15
C ALA A 42 -24.80 34.97 0.85
N MET A 43 -25.08 35.26 -0.42
CA MET A 43 -26.32 35.88 -0.86
C MET A 43 -27.53 34.95 -0.66
N VAL A 44 -27.42 33.67 -1.01
CA VAL A 44 -28.47 32.67 -0.74
C VAL A 44 -28.72 32.52 0.76
N ASN A 45 -27.67 32.47 1.59
CA ASN A 45 -27.82 32.41 3.05
C ASN A 45 -28.51 33.66 3.63
N ARG A 46 -28.23 34.84 3.07
CA ARG A 46 -28.77 36.12 3.54
C ARG A 46 -30.23 36.34 3.14
N PHE A 47 -30.66 35.86 1.98
CA PHE A 47 -32.00 36.14 1.43
C PHE A 47 -32.91 34.91 1.29
N GLY A 48 -32.40 33.70 1.54
CA GLY A 48 -33.12 32.44 1.32
C GLY A 48 -34.42 32.31 2.11
N HIS A 49 -34.50 32.91 3.30
CA HIS A 49 -35.69 32.89 4.16
C HIS A 49 -36.85 33.78 3.66
N ARG A 50 -36.64 34.59 2.60
CA ARG A 50 -37.66 35.52 2.06
C ARG A 50 -38.27 35.06 0.74
N LEU A 51 -37.97 33.83 0.30
CA LEU A 51 -38.33 33.34 -1.02
C LEU A 51 -39.50 32.35 -0.99
N VAL A 52 -40.27 32.32 -2.07
CA VAL A 52 -41.41 31.39 -2.23
C VAL A 52 -40.88 29.94 -2.29
N VAL A 53 -41.65 28.99 -1.75
CA VAL A 53 -41.24 27.58 -1.57
C VAL A 53 -40.60 26.94 -2.81
N LYS A 54 -41.09 27.23 -4.02
CA LYS A 54 -40.51 26.72 -5.28
C LYS A 54 -39.11 27.30 -5.58
N ASP A 55 -38.88 28.57 -5.28
CA ASP A 55 -37.58 29.22 -5.47
C ASP A 55 -36.56 28.75 -4.42
N HIS A 56 -37.04 28.38 -3.23
CA HIS A 56 -36.20 27.85 -2.16
C HIS A 56 -35.58 26.49 -2.51
N LEU A 57 -36.36 25.56 -3.10
CA LEU A 57 -35.86 24.25 -3.53
C LEU A 57 -34.79 24.39 -4.62
N PHE A 58 -35.03 25.24 -5.62
CA PHE A 58 -34.08 25.51 -6.70
C PHE A 58 -32.78 26.11 -6.16
N LEU A 59 -32.86 27.14 -5.31
CA LEU A 59 -31.66 27.79 -4.75
C LEU A 59 -30.88 26.92 -3.78
N SER A 60 -31.55 26.03 -3.04
CA SER A 60 -30.88 25.04 -2.20
C SER A 60 -30.03 24.08 -3.03
N MET A 61 -30.56 23.60 -4.17
CA MET A 61 -29.82 22.75 -5.10
C MET A 61 -28.63 23.50 -5.72
N GLU A 62 -28.81 24.74 -6.17
CA GLU A 62 -27.73 25.54 -6.74
C GLU A 62 -26.67 25.91 -5.70
N LYS A 63 -27.06 26.15 -4.44
CA LYS A 63 -26.12 26.34 -3.33
C LYS A 63 -25.27 25.09 -3.10
N ALA A 64 -25.89 23.91 -3.05
CA ALA A 64 -25.15 22.66 -2.88
C ALA A 64 -24.15 22.42 -4.04
N LYS A 65 -24.53 22.76 -5.27
CA LYS A 65 -23.60 22.72 -6.43
C LYS A 65 -22.46 23.71 -6.27
N ALA A 66 -22.74 24.95 -5.82
CA ALA A 66 -21.72 25.97 -5.59
C ALA A 66 -20.76 25.58 -4.45
N GLU A 67 -21.26 24.96 -3.38
CA GLU A 67 -20.44 24.44 -2.27
C GLU A 67 -19.52 23.31 -2.75
N LYS A 68 -20.05 22.37 -3.54
CA LYS A 68 -19.25 21.31 -4.15
C LYS A 68 -18.17 21.88 -5.09
N LEU A 69 -18.55 22.82 -5.95
CA LEU A 69 -17.61 23.50 -6.85
C LEU A 69 -16.53 24.26 -6.07
N LEU A 70 -16.88 24.93 -4.97
CA LEU A 70 -15.94 25.65 -4.12
C LEU A 70 -14.89 24.71 -3.53
N VAL A 71 -15.26 23.50 -3.11
CA VAL A 71 -14.31 22.48 -2.64
C VAL A 71 -13.34 22.10 -3.75
N HIS A 72 -13.84 21.81 -4.95
CA HIS A 72 -13.00 21.47 -6.10
C HIS A 72 -12.06 22.62 -6.52
N LEU A 73 -12.54 23.85 -6.58
CA LEU A 73 -11.71 25.01 -6.94
C LEU A 73 -10.59 25.22 -5.90
N LYS A 74 -10.88 25.03 -4.62
CA LYS A 74 -9.87 25.12 -3.55
C LYS A 74 -8.83 24.00 -3.63
N SER A 75 -9.20 22.80 -4.08
CA SER A 75 -8.23 21.71 -4.23
C SER A 75 -7.22 21.98 -5.35
N ILE A 76 -7.60 22.69 -6.42
CA ILE A 76 -6.66 23.12 -7.49
C ILE A 76 -5.56 24.03 -6.91
N LEU A 77 -5.91 24.87 -5.93
CA LEU A 77 -4.97 25.80 -5.30
C LEU A 77 -4.27 25.22 -4.07
N HIS A 78 -4.43 23.93 -3.80
CA HIS A 78 -3.84 23.32 -2.61
C HIS A 78 -2.30 23.36 -2.74
N PRO A 79 -1.55 23.74 -1.68
CA PRO A 79 -0.09 23.86 -1.74
C PRO A 79 0.63 22.59 -2.22
N VAL A 80 0.00 21.43 -1.97
CA VAL A 80 0.48 20.12 -2.40
C VAL A 80 0.60 19.99 -3.93
N CYS A 81 -0.18 20.74 -4.71
CA CYS A 81 -0.12 20.73 -6.18
C CYS A 81 1.12 21.47 -6.73
N CYS A 82 1.86 22.16 -5.86
CA CYS A 82 3.14 22.78 -6.20
C CYS A 82 4.34 21.93 -5.78
N VAL A 83 4.09 20.80 -5.13
CA VAL A 83 5.15 19.88 -4.70
C VAL A 83 5.52 19.03 -5.92
N PRO A 84 6.81 18.89 -6.24
CA PRO A 84 7.28 17.98 -7.27
C PRO A 84 6.87 16.52 -7.01
N ASP A 85 6.60 15.76 -8.07
CA ASP A 85 6.15 14.36 -7.97
C ASP A 85 7.13 13.48 -7.19
N ASP A 86 8.43 13.70 -7.30
CA ASP A 86 9.47 12.99 -6.55
C ASP A 86 9.36 13.20 -5.04
N ILE A 87 9.11 14.44 -4.59
CA ILE A 87 8.90 14.75 -3.17
C ILE A 87 7.57 14.16 -2.67
N LEU A 88 6.54 14.16 -3.51
CA LEU A 88 5.25 13.54 -3.19
C LEU A 88 5.38 12.02 -3.05
N LEU A 89 6.13 11.38 -3.95
CA LEU A 89 6.43 9.96 -3.87
C LEU A 89 7.17 9.62 -2.57
N GLU A 90 8.16 10.43 -2.18
CA GLU A 90 8.86 10.27 -0.90
C GLU A 90 7.89 10.40 0.29
N LEU A 91 7.03 11.41 0.30
CA LEU A 91 5.97 11.56 1.31
C LEU A 91 5.01 10.36 1.33
N PHE A 92 4.65 9.80 0.17
CA PHE A 92 3.77 8.63 0.12
C PHE A 92 4.45 7.37 0.62
N THR A 93 5.74 7.15 0.34
CA THR A 93 6.48 6.03 0.94
C THR A 93 6.42 6.13 2.47
N LEU A 94 6.60 7.33 3.03
CA LEU A 94 6.51 7.57 4.47
C LEU A 94 5.09 7.40 5.04
N VAL A 95 4.02 7.68 4.29
CA VAL A 95 2.63 7.61 4.80
C VAL A 95 2.02 6.21 4.66
N ILE A 96 2.37 5.49 3.59
CA ILE A 96 1.87 4.13 3.34
C ILE A 96 2.33 3.18 4.46
N ASP A 97 3.56 3.35 4.95
CA ASP A 97 4.12 2.59 6.08
C ASP A 97 3.30 2.73 7.38
N PHE A 98 2.63 3.86 7.60
CA PHE A 98 1.96 4.17 8.86
C PHE A 98 0.45 3.93 8.88
N THR A 99 -0.22 3.92 7.72
CA THR A 99 -1.70 4.01 7.70
C THR A 99 -2.41 2.92 6.90
N GLY A 100 -1.66 2.08 6.16
CA GLY A 100 -2.26 1.17 5.20
C GLY A 100 -2.90 1.94 4.03
N ALA A 101 -2.79 1.40 2.82
CA ALA A 101 -3.04 2.09 1.55
C ALA A 101 -4.49 2.64 1.30
N SER A 102 -5.38 2.68 2.28
CA SER A 102 -6.80 3.01 2.07
C SER A 102 -7.19 4.49 2.23
N ALA A 103 -6.33 5.36 2.77
CA ALA A 103 -6.76 6.68 3.26
C ALA A 103 -6.53 7.89 2.33
N VAL A 104 -5.91 7.73 1.14
CA VAL A 104 -5.58 8.89 0.29
C VAL A 104 -6.80 9.30 -0.56
N SER A 105 -7.59 10.24 -0.02
CA SER A 105 -8.93 10.64 -0.49
C SER A 105 -8.94 11.78 -1.51
N THR A 106 -8.19 11.67 -2.62
CA THR A 106 -8.41 12.55 -3.78
C THR A 106 -8.07 11.78 -5.06
N ASP A 107 -9.01 11.74 -6.02
CA ASP A 107 -8.93 10.92 -7.25
C ASP A 107 -7.65 11.14 -8.06
N MET A 108 -7.07 12.33 -7.91
CA MET A 108 -5.82 12.77 -8.52
C MET A 108 -4.58 12.04 -8.00
N TRP A 109 -4.45 11.89 -6.68
CA TRP A 109 -3.33 11.17 -6.03
C TRP A 109 -3.43 9.68 -6.24
N ARG A 110 -4.67 9.20 -6.29
CA ARG A 110 -4.97 7.82 -6.65
C ARG A 110 -4.36 7.50 -8.02
N ALA A 111 -4.43 8.39 -9.01
CA ALA A 111 -3.83 8.14 -10.31
C ALA A 111 -2.30 8.00 -10.22
N LEU A 112 -1.60 8.95 -9.59
CA LEU A 112 -0.13 8.92 -9.44
C LEU A 112 0.35 7.66 -8.68
N ILE A 113 -0.31 7.34 -7.57
CA ILE A 113 0.01 6.14 -6.78
C ILE A 113 -0.24 4.88 -7.62
N LEU A 114 -1.35 4.81 -8.35
CA LEU A 114 -1.69 3.64 -9.17
C LEU A 114 -0.72 3.41 -10.34
N VAL A 115 -0.10 4.46 -10.90
CA VAL A 115 0.83 4.35 -12.03
C VAL A 115 2.30 4.23 -11.63
N THR A 116 2.64 4.32 -10.34
CA THR A 116 4.03 4.24 -9.87
C THR A 116 4.32 2.84 -9.32
N PRO A 117 4.99 1.95 -10.08
CA PRO A 117 5.07 0.53 -9.71
C PRO A 117 5.90 0.26 -8.45
N SER A 118 6.90 1.10 -8.17
CA SER A 118 7.77 0.97 -6.99
C SER A 118 7.00 1.07 -5.67
N LEU A 119 5.93 1.86 -5.61
CA LEU A 119 5.06 1.98 -4.43
C LEU A 119 4.28 0.70 -4.12
N TRP A 120 4.20 -0.23 -5.08
CA TRP A 120 3.53 -1.52 -4.92
C TRP A 120 4.52 -2.67 -4.74
N SER A 121 5.81 -2.36 -4.65
CA SER A 121 6.88 -3.37 -4.52
C SER A 121 7.02 -3.91 -3.10
N ASP A 122 6.55 -3.16 -2.11
CA ASP A 122 6.49 -3.57 -0.71
C ASP A 122 5.16 -4.28 -0.42
N VAL A 123 5.25 -5.58 -0.13
CA VAL A 123 4.09 -6.45 0.09
C VAL A 123 4.10 -6.90 1.55
N HIS A 124 3.18 -6.34 2.33
CA HIS A 124 3.00 -6.70 3.73
C HIS A 124 1.76 -7.58 3.92
N LEU A 125 1.97 -8.80 4.38
CA LEU A 125 0.93 -9.74 4.76
C LEU A 125 1.02 -9.98 6.27
N ASN A 126 0.03 -9.48 7.01
CA ASN A 126 -0.07 -9.69 8.45
C ASN A 126 -1.32 -10.53 8.76
N PHE A 127 -1.10 -11.67 9.38
CA PHE A 127 -2.15 -12.63 9.70
C PHE A 127 -2.29 -12.90 11.21
N ASN A 128 -1.70 -12.07 12.08
CA ASN A 128 -1.66 -12.30 13.54
C ASN A 128 -3.04 -12.31 14.21
N ASN A 129 -4.09 -11.75 13.59
CA ASN A 129 -5.43 -11.67 14.17
C ASN A 129 -6.35 -12.82 13.72
N ASN A 130 -6.50 -13.85 14.57
CA ASN A 130 -7.33 -15.04 14.33
C ASN A 130 -8.86 -14.79 14.23
N ILE A 131 -9.37 -13.64 14.65
CA ILE A 131 -10.80 -13.49 14.98
C ILE A 131 -11.71 -13.33 13.74
N TYR A 132 -11.16 -12.96 12.57
CA TYR A 132 -11.96 -12.74 11.34
C TYR A 132 -11.30 -13.25 10.05
N LEU A 133 -10.57 -14.37 10.14
CA LEU A 133 -9.71 -14.90 9.07
C LEU A 133 -10.38 -14.93 7.68
N ARG A 134 -11.65 -15.34 7.53
CA ARG A 134 -12.25 -15.47 6.18
C ARG A 134 -12.44 -14.16 5.42
N TYR A 135 -12.99 -13.11 6.05
CA TYR A 135 -13.18 -11.82 5.38
C TYR A 135 -11.84 -11.14 5.10
N HIS A 136 -10.92 -11.21 6.07
CA HIS A 136 -9.58 -10.65 5.94
C HIS A 136 -8.74 -11.38 4.88
N LEU A 137 -8.89 -12.70 4.71
CA LEU A 137 -8.16 -13.44 3.68
C LEU A 137 -8.59 -13.02 2.26
N SER A 138 -9.89 -12.90 1.99
CA SER A 138 -10.36 -12.42 0.67
C SER A 138 -9.94 -10.98 0.39
N HIS A 139 -9.97 -10.11 1.40
CA HIS A 139 -9.49 -8.74 1.26
C HIS A 139 -7.98 -8.67 1.03
N ALA A 140 -7.20 -9.41 1.81
CA ALA A 140 -5.75 -9.51 1.66
C ALA A 140 -5.36 -10.10 0.29
N GLU A 141 -6.12 -11.10 -0.20
CA GLU A 141 -5.94 -11.66 -1.54
C GLU A 141 -6.17 -10.60 -2.63
N CYS A 142 -7.24 -9.82 -2.53
CA CYS A 142 -7.50 -8.71 -3.47
C CYS A 142 -6.40 -7.65 -3.43
N ILE A 143 -5.92 -7.27 -2.24
CA ILE A 143 -4.82 -6.32 -2.09
C ILE A 143 -3.56 -6.88 -2.74
N LEU A 144 -3.19 -8.12 -2.42
CA LEU A 144 -2.01 -8.79 -2.95
C LEU A 144 -2.06 -8.85 -4.49
N ILE A 145 -3.16 -9.30 -5.08
CA ILE A 145 -3.33 -9.34 -6.53
C ILE A 145 -3.17 -7.94 -7.14
N GLY A 146 -3.70 -6.92 -6.46
CA GLY A 146 -3.52 -5.52 -6.84
C GLY A 146 -2.04 -5.10 -6.84
N CYS A 147 -1.32 -5.37 -5.75
CA CYS A 147 0.10 -5.05 -5.62
C CYS A 147 0.95 -5.78 -6.67
N LEU A 148 0.73 -7.08 -6.86
CA LEU A 148 1.49 -7.89 -7.81
C LEU A 148 1.29 -7.43 -9.26
N LYS A 149 0.07 -7.01 -9.62
CA LYS A 149 -0.24 -6.46 -10.95
C LYS A 149 0.40 -5.10 -11.16
N ARG A 150 0.32 -4.21 -10.17
CA ARG A 150 0.79 -2.81 -10.29
C ARG A 150 2.29 -2.64 -10.14
N SER A 151 2.94 -3.54 -9.42
CA SER A 151 4.41 -3.57 -9.34
C SER A 151 5.07 -4.03 -10.65
N GLU A 152 4.30 -4.55 -11.61
CA GLU A 152 4.75 -4.96 -12.94
C GLU A 152 5.96 -5.91 -12.90
N SER A 153 7.14 -5.44 -13.32
CA SER A 153 8.40 -6.19 -13.33
C SER A 153 9.34 -5.81 -12.19
N HIS A 154 8.93 -4.89 -11.30
CA HIS A 154 9.76 -4.45 -10.19
C HIS A 154 10.03 -5.59 -9.22
N LEU A 155 11.22 -5.58 -8.64
CA LEU A 155 11.58 -6.50 -7.58
C LEU A 155 10.81 -6.17 -6.30
N LEU A 156 10.41 -7.21 -5.56
CA LEU A 156 9.52 -7.11 -4.42
C LEU A 156 10.27 -7.24 -3.09
N ASN A 157 9.81 -6.51 -2.08
CA ASN A 157 10.15 -6.76 -0.68
C ASN A 157 8.90 -7.33 -0.01
N VAL A 158 9.02 -8.55 0.49
CA VAL A 158 7.88 -9.33 0.97
C VAL A 158 8.02 -9.52 2.47
N PHE A 159 6.99 -9.14 3.21
CA PHE A 159 6.90 -9.28 4.66
C PHE A 159 5.71 -10.16 4.98
N VAL A 160 5.95 -11.31 5.61
CA VAL A 160 4.92 -12.28 5.99
C VAL A 160 4.99 -12.47 7.50
N HIS A 161 4.04 -11.87 8.21
CA HIS A 161 3.80 -12.15 9.63
C HIS A 161 2.66 -13.15 9.74
N GLY A 162 2.98 -14.32 10.29
CA GLY A 162 2.26 -15.55 10.13
C GLY A 162 0.81 -15.53 10.64
N PRO A 163 -0.06 -16.37 10.06
CA PRO A 163 -1.29 -16.76 10.73
C PRO A 163 -0.97 -17.87 11.72
N HIS A 164 -1.74 -17.97 12.81
CA HIS A 164 -1.77 -19.20 13.61
C HIS A 164 -2.49 -20.36 12.87
N ALA A 165 -3.14 -20.07 11.75
CA ALA A 165 -3.95 -21.00 10.98
C ALA A 165 -3.14 -21.75 9.90
N HIS A 166 -3.55 -22.99 9.61
CA HIS A 166 -2.82 -23.90 8.73
C HIS A 166 -2.67 -23.36 7.28
N PRO A 167 -1.43 -23.23 6.78
CA PRO A 167 -1.11 -22.58 5.50
C PRO A 167 -1.75 -23.17 4.24
N ASP A 168 -2.07 -24.46 4.21
CA ASP A 168 -2.68 -25.10 3.03
C ASP A 168 -4.09 -24.59 2.71
N THR A 169 -4.71 -23.88 3.66
CA THR A 169 -5.98 -23.18 3.44
C THR A 169 -5.82 -21.73 2.99
N ASN A 170 -4.60 -21.19 3.02
CA ASN A 170 -4.33 -19.78 2.78
C ASN A 170 -4.01 -19.50 1.31
N ARG A 171 -5.06 -19.18 0.54
CA ARG A 171 -4.95 -18.79 -0.88
C ARG A 171 -4.08 -17.56 -1.11
N VAL A 172 -3.94 -16.68 -0.12
CA VAL A 172 -3.10 -15.47 -0.20
C VAL A 172 -1.63 -15.87 -0.36
N LEU A 173 -1.15 -16.80 0.47
CA LEU A 173 0.23 -17.30 0.38
C LEU A 173 0.48 -18.01 -0.95
N SER A 174 -0.47 -18.84 -1.43
CA SER A 174 -0.36 -19.48 -2.75
C SER A 174 -0.24 -18.46 -3.89
N HIS A 175 -1.01 -17.37 -3.86
CA HIS A 175 -0.88 -16.28 -4.84
C HIS A 175 0.45 -15.55 -4.69
N LEU A 176 0.92 -15.34 -3.47
CA LEU A 176 2.21 -14.68 -3.22
C LEU A 176 3.35 -15.47 -3.87
N LEU A 177 3.36 -16.80 -3.72
CA LEU A 177 4.39 -17.67 -4.30
C LEU A 177 4.48 -17.60 -5.83
N THR A 178 3.45 -17.13 -6.54
CA THR A 178 3.51 -16.91 -8.00
C THR A 178 4.48 -15.81 -8.41
N SER A 179 4.88 -14.95 -7.46
CA SER A 179 5.77 -13.81 -7.68
C SER A 179 7.21 -14.03 -7.20
N VAL A 180 7.54 -15.25 -6.74
CA VAL A 180 8.81 -15.60 -6.09
C VAL A 180 10.07 -15.20 -6.89
N ALA A 181 10.01 -15.29 -8.23
CA ALA A 181 11.09 -14.91 -9.13
C ALA A 181 11.48 -13.43 -9.07
N ARG A 182 10.62 -12.59 -8.47
CA ARG A 182 10.83 -11.15 -8.35
C ARG A 182 11.24 -10.73 -6.94
N TRP A 183 11.38 -11.66 -6.00
CA TRP A 183 11.66 -11.28 -4.61
C TRP A 183 13.11 -10.85 -4.44
N ARG A 184 13.31 -9.61 -4.00
CA ARG A 184 14.60 -9.07 -3.59
C ARG A 184 14.82 -9.22 -2.09
N SER A 185 13.78 -9.03 -1.31
CA SER A 185 13.81 -9.19 0.14
C SER A 185 12.64 -10.05 0.59
N LEU A 186 12.89 -10.98 1.51
CA LEU A 186 11.87 -11.78 2.16
C LEU A 186 12.09 -11.75 3.67
N THR A 187 11.10 -11.24 4.39
CA THR A 187 11.01 -11.32 5.85
C THR A 187 9.82 -12.18 6.20
N VAL A 188 10.06 -13.27 6.92
CA VAL A 188 9.01 -14.17 7.42
C VAL A 188 9.15 -14.25 8.92
N ASP A 189 8.04 -14.04 9.62
CA ASP A 189 7.93 -14.18 11.07
C ASP A 189 6.68 -15.02 11.35
N ALA A 190 6.86 -16.34 11.36
CA ALA A 190 5.78 -17.31 11.33
C ALA A 190 6.27 -18.70 11.78
N GLY A 191 5.32 -19.60 12.05
CA GLY A 191 5.62 -20.99 12.42
C GLY A 191 6.11 -21.88 11.27
N PRO A 192 6.56 -23.11 11.59
CA PRO A 192 7.18 -24.06 10.65
C PRO A 192 6.30 -24.40 9.45
N GLU A 193 4.98 -24.36 9.59
CA GLU A 193 4.04 -24.67 8.53
C GLU A 193 4.11 -23.65 7.38
N VAL A 194 4.32 -22.36 7.69
CA VAL A 194 4.48 -21.31 6.67
C VAL A 194 5.78 -21.53 5.92
N TYR A 195 6.85 -21.90 6.63
CA TYR A 195 8.13 -22.21 5.99
C TYR A 195 8.04 -23.40 5.03
N LYS A 196 7.29 -24.45 5.39
CA LYS A 196 7.02 -25.60 4.52
C LYS A 196 6.31 -25.22 3.22
N MET A 197 5.53 -24.13 3.19
CA MET A 197 4.92 -23.69 1.93
C MET A 197 5.94 -23.26 0.88
N PHE A 198 7.06 -22.68 1.30
CA PHE A 198 8.11 -22.27 0.35
C PHE A 198 8.76 -23.48 -0.31
N GLU A 199 8.63 -24.71 0.22
CA GLU A 199 9.09 -25.92 -0.48
C GLU A 199 8.34 -26.15 -1.80
N LYS A 200 7.16 -25.53 -1.98
CA LYS A 200 6.43 -25.55 -3.25
C LYS A 200 7.07 -24.66 -4.32
N CYS A 201 7.99 -23.78 -3.93
CA CYS A 201 8.80 -22.99 -4.86
C CYS A 201 9.71 -23.92 -5.67
N SER A 202 9.83 -23.68 -6.98
CA SER A 202 10.82 -24.40 -7.77
C SER A 202 12.23 -23.99 -7.32
N ARG A 203 13.19 -24.91 -7.45
CA ARG A 203 14.55 -24.77 -6.91
C ARG A 203 15.31 -23.52 -7.39
N GLU A 204 14.91 -22.96 -8.53
CA GLU A 204 15.57 -21.82 -9.18
C GLU A 204 14.72 -20.56 -9.17
N SER A 205 13.72 -20.51 -8.28
CA SER A 205 12.74 -19.43 -8.29
C SER A 205 13.10 -18.25 -7.38
N LEU A 206 14.10 -18.38 -6.51
CA LEU A 206 14.56 -17.31 -5.61
C LEU A 206 15.89 -16.69 -6.06
N THR A 207 16.10 -16.57 -7.37
CA THR A 207 17.36 -16.09 -7.97
C THR A 207 17.63 -14.61 -7.71
N GLU A 208 16.61 -13.80 -7.50
CA GLU A 208 16.73 -12.37 -7.20
C GLU A 208 16.85 -12.05 -5.70
N LEU A 209 16.70 -13.05 -4.83
CA LEU A 209 16.65 -12.85 -3.39
C LEU A 209 18.03 -12.41 -2.86
N ARG A 210 18.07 -11.26 -2.20
CA ARG A 210 19.27 -10.64 -1.61
C ARG A 210 19.24 -10.63 -0.10
N ILE A 211 18.06 -10.45 0.47
CA ILE A 211 17.84 -10.35 1.91
C ILE A 211 16.85 -11.43 2.31
N LEU A 212 17.25 -12.26 3.27
CA LEU A 212 16.38 -13.25 3.90
C LEU A 212 16.37 -13.03 5.41
N SER A 213 15.20 -12.76 5.96
CA SER A 213 14.97 -12.68 7.40
C SER A 213 13.92 -13.72 7.78
N MET A 214 14.24 -14.60 8.73
CA MET A 214 13.34 -15.64 9.21
C MET A 214 13.28 -15.61 10.74
N ALA A 215 12.08 -15.43 11.28
CA ALA A 215 11.80 -15.41 12.70
C ALA A 215 10.58 -16.26 13.03
N ASP A 216 10.40 -16.54 14.31
CA ASP A 216 9.23 -17.27 14.80
C ASP A 216 8.74 -16.66 16.13
N SER A 217 8.70 -15.33 16.19
CA SER A 217 8.44 -14.58 17.42
C SER A 217 7.06 -14.87 17.99
N VAL A 218 6.08 -15.10 17.10
CA VAL A 218 4.68 -15.38 17.43
C VAL A 218 4.51 -16.67 18.26
N TYR A 219 5.49 -17.57 18.21
CA TYR A 219 5.43 -18.87 18.90
C TYR A 219 6.44 -19.01 20.04
N MET A 220 7.21 -17.95 20.36
CA MET A 220 8.13 -17.95 21.50
C MET A 220 7.41 -17.89 22.86
N ASP A 221 6.13 -17.50 22.88
CA ASP A 221 5.29 -17.46 24.09
C ASP A 221 4.68 -18.84 24.46
N VAL A 222 4.97 -19.89 23.69
CA VAL A 222 4.36 -21.22 23.90
C VAL A 222 5.11 -22.02 24.98
N ASP A 223 4.38 -22.90 25.68
CA ASP A 223 4.85 -23.68 26.83
C ASP A 223 6.22 -24.35 26.51
N PRO A 224 7.28 -24.11 27.32
CA PRO A 224 8.61 -24.70 27.12
C PRO A 224 8.65 -26.24 27.18
N LYS A 225 7.51 -26.89 27.43
CA LYS A 225 7.31 -28.33 27.34
C LYS A 225 6.92 -28.85 25.96
N GLU A 226 6.56 -27.98 25.02
CA GLU A 226 6.37 -28.40 23.63
C GLU A 226 7.72 -28.79 23.02
N GLU A 227 7.77 -29.96 22.37
CA GLU A 227 8.94 -30.38 21.59
C GLU A 227 9.30 -29.32 20.55
N ASP A 228 10.60 -29.14 20.30
CA ASP A 228 11.09 -28.22 19.27
C ASP A 228 10.43 -28.54 17.93
N ARG A 229 9.55 -27.64 17.49
CA ARG A 229 8.71 -27.78 16.30
C ARG A 229 9.52 -27.79 15.00
N TYR A 230 10.80 -27.43 15.07
CA TYR A 230 11.75 -27.47 13.96
C TYR A 230 12.58 -28.76 13.92
N THR A 231 12.41 -29.66 14.89
CA THR A 231 13.10 -30.96 14.90
C THR A 231 12.80 -31.74 13.63
N GLY A 232 13.85 -32.01 12.84
CA GLY A 232 13.74 -32.75 11.57
C GLY A 232 13.17 -31.95 10.39
N VAL A 233 12.91 -30.64 10.56
CA VAL A 233 12.50 -29.75 9.47
C VAL A 233 13.75 -29.27 8.73
N ILE A 234 13.77 -29.44 7.41
CA ILE A 234 14.85 -28.95 6.54
C ILE A 234 14.25 -28.03 5.48
N LEU A 235 14.57 -26.74 5.56
CA LEU A 235 14.04 -25.71 4.67
C LEU A 235 14.79 -25.68 3.34
N LYS A 236 14.46 -26.61 2.44
CA LYS A 236 15.13 -26.75 1.14
C LYS A 236 14.82 -25.63 0.14
N ALA A 237 13.73 -24.91 0.35
CA ALA A 237 13.29 -23.83 -0.53
C ALA A 237 14.38 -22.78 -0.79
N PHE A 238 15.19 -22.49 0.22
CA PHE A 238 16.22 -21.45 0.20
C PHE A 238 17.61 -21.97 -0.20
N CYS A 239 17.71 -23.27 -0.53
CA CYS A 239 18.98 -23.92 -0.82
C CYS A 239 19.76 -23.22 -1.93
N PHE A 240 19.08 -22.77 -2.98
CA PHE A 240 19.70 -22.06 -4.10
C PHE A 240 19.18 -20.63 -4.21
N THR A 241 19.95 -19.69 -3.66
CA THR A 241 19.65 -18.25 -3.60
C THR A 241 20.92 -17.47 -3.95
N PRO A 242 21.37 -17.51 -5.22
CA PRO A 242 22.72 -17.08 -5.61
C PRO A 242 23.03 -15.60 -5.39
N LYS A 243 22.01 -14.74 -5.20
CA LYS A 243 22.22 -13.31 -4.92
C LYS A 243 22.10 -12.97 -3.43
N LEU A 244 21.91 -13.97 -2.56
CA LEU A 244 21.72 -13.77 -1.13
C LEU A 244 22.99 -13.17 -0.53
N CYS A 245 22.87 -11.98 0.04
CA CYS A 245 23.99 -11.27 0.66
C CYS A 245 23.72 -10.89 2.12
N GLN A 246 22.47 -10.95 2.59
CA GLN A 246 22.10 -10.71 3.98
C GLN A 246 21.17 -11.81 4.49
N LEU A 247 21.50 -12.35 5.67
CA LEU A 247 20.78 -13.45 6.29
C LEU A 247 20.56 -13.19 7.79
N PHE A 248 19.29 -13.07 8.18
CA PHE A 248 18.84 -12.84 9.55
C PHE A 248 17.99 -14.01 10.00
N LEU A 249 18.33 -14.68 11.11
CA LEU A 249 17.63 -15.88 11.57
C LEU A 249 17.33 -15.83 13.06
N SER A 250 16.18 -16.36 13.47
CA SER A 250 15.95 -16.75 14.86
C SER A 250 16.73 -18.03 15.21
N PRO A 251 17.03 -18.29 16.50
CA PRO A 251 17.90 -19.39 16.90
C PRO A 251 17.33 -20.76 16.54
N LEU A 252 16.01 -20.93 16.62
CA LEU A 252 15.32 -22.20 16.33
C LEU A 252 15.42 -22.62 14.86
N LEU A 253 15.53 -21.65 13.95
CA LEU A 253 15.58 -21.90 12.51
C LEU A 253 16.99 -22.25 12.03
N LEU A 254 18.02 -22.00 12.85
CA LEU A 254 19.42 -22.16 12.46
C LEU A 254 19.76 -23.60 12.05
N SER A 255 19.23 -24.59 12.77
CA SER A 255 19.43 -26.01 12.46
C SER A 255 18.61 -26.51 11.27
N SER A 256 17.56 -25.79 10.89
CA SER A 256 16.64 -26.19 9.83
C SER A 256 16.98 -25.59 8.47
N LEU A 257 17.70 -24.47 8.43
CA LEU A 257 18.07 -23.84 7.17
C LEU A 257 19.19 -24.60 6.46
N SER A 258 18.97 -24.96 5.19
CA SER A 258 20.00 -25.56 4.34
C SER A 258 20.28 -24.65 3.16
N LEU A 259 21.54 -24.20 3.04
CA LEU A 259 22.03 -23.39 1.93
C LEU A 259 23.05 -24.18 1.11
N SER A 260 23.01 -24.03 -0.21
CA SER A 260 24.01 -24.59 -1.11
C SER A 260 25.35 -23.91 -0.93
N ALA A 261 26.43 -24.62 -1.29
CA ALA A 261 27.76 -24.03 -1.29
C ALA A 261 27.82 -22.76 -2.16
N GLU A 262 27.20 -22.77 -3.34
CA GLU A 262 27.15 -21.62 -4.23
C GLU A 262 26.47 -20.40 -3.59
N THR A 263 25.38 -20.61 -2.84
CA THR A 263 24.76 -19.54 -2.03
C THR A 263 25.73 -19.00 -0.98
N MET A 264 26.43 -19.88 -0.26
CA MET A 264 27.36 -19.49 0.82
C MET A 264 28.61 -18.78 0.30
N TYR A 265 29.10 -19.15 -0.88
CA TYR A 265 30.27 -18.53 -1.52
C TYR A 265 29.98 -17.14 -2.10
N ASN A 266 28.71 -16.72 -2.21
CA ASN A 266 28.32 -15.43 -2.80
C ASN A 266 28.47 -14.21 -1.86
N ASN A 267 29.53 -14.19 -1.05
CA ASN A 267 29.88 -13.10 -0.13
C ASN A 267 28.68 -12.65 0.71
N ILE A 268 28.10 -13.54 1.53
CA ILE A 268 27.20 -13.12 2.61
C ILE A 268 27.93 -12.01 3.39
N GLN A 269 27.43 -10.78 3.27
CA GLN A 269 28.02 -9.58 3.83
C GLN A 269 27.60 -9.43 5.29
N GLU A 270 26.38 -9.86 5.58
CA GLU A 270 25.76 -9.74 6.87
C GLU A 270 25.06 -11.06 7.23
N PHE A 271 25.44 -11.61 8.37
CA PHE A 271 24.81 -12.76 8.98
C PHE A 271 24.59 -12.46 10.44
N SER A 272 23.35 -12.55 10.90
CA SER A 272 23.03 -12.39 12.31
C SER A 272 22.01 -13.42 12.75
N VAL A 273 22.24 -13.98 13.93
CA VAL A 273 21.25 -14.79 14.64
C VAL A 273 20.72 -13.94 15.77
N ASN A 274 19.41 -13.67 15.78
CA ASN A 274 18.81 -12.89 16.83
C ASN A 274 18.64 -13.75 18.09
N LEU A 275 19.60 -13.67 19.01
CA LEU A 275 19.62 -14.48 20.23
C LEU A 275 18.66 -13.97 21.30
N PHE A 276 18.11 -12.77 21.12
CA PHE A 276 17.21 -12.11 22.06
C PHE A 276 16.08 -11.43 21.28
N ASP A 277 14.89 -12.01 21.33
CA ASP A 277 13.62 -11.37 20.99
C ASP A 277 12.71 -11.39 22.22
#